data_AF-A0A7L3XQJ4-F1
#
_entry.id   AF-A0A7L3XQJ4-F1
#
_cell.length_a   1.000
_cell.length_b   1.000
_cell.length_c   1.000
_cell.angle_alpha   90.00
_cell.angle_beta   90.00
_cell.angle_gamma   90.00
#
_symmetry.space_group_name_H-M   'P 1'
#
loop_
_entity.id
_entity.type
_entity.pdbx_description
1 polymer ?
#
loop_
_entity_poly.entity_id
_entity_poly.type
_entity_poly.pdbx_seq_one_letter_code
_entity_poly.pdbx_strand_id
1 'polypeptide(L)'
;QHSVLSRKFVDVMTKYNEAQVDFRERSKGRIQRQLEITGKNTTDEELEEMLESGNPSIFTSGIMDSQISKQALSEIEGRHKDIVRLESSIKELHDMFVDIAMLVENQNNMDQSVGFVERAVADTKKAVKYQSEARRKMLILALVVVLLLGIVALIIGLSVGLN
;
A
#
# COMPACT_ATOMS: atom_id res chain seq x y z
N GLN A 1 7.31 35.60 12.28
CA GLN A 1 8.14 34.47 12.76
C GLN A 1 7.46 33.11 12.60
N HIS A 2 6.13 32.99 12.76
CA HIS A 2 5.40 31.72 12.59
C HIS A 2 5.52 31.07 11.20
N SER A 3 5.50 31.86 10.10
CA SER A 3 5.62 31.33 8.72
C SER A 3 6.91 30.53 8.46
N VAL A 4 8.06 30.97 8.99
CA VAL A 4 9.35 30.26 8.84
C VAL A 4 9.37 28.98 9.66
N LEU A 5 8.74 28.98 10.84
CA LEU A 5 8.63 27.80 11.70
C LEU A 5 7.72 26.74 11.05
N SER A 6 6.58 27.14 10.49
CA SER A 6 5.67 26.24 9.76
C SER A 6 6.35 25.62 8.53
N ARG A 7 7.11 26.40 7.76
CA ARG A 7 7.87 25.87 6.61
C ARG A 7 8.90 24.82 7.03
N LYS A 8 9.64 25.08 8.10
CA LYS A 8 10.65 24.15 8.63
C LYS A 8 10.01 22.89 9.22
N PHE A 9 8.84 23.02 9.85
CA PHE A 9 8.06 21.89 10.34
C PHE A 9 7.59 21.00 9.18
N VAL A 10 7.02 21.59 8.13
CA VAL A 10 6.61 20.86 6.92
C VAL A 10 7.79 20.10 6.31
N ASP A 11 8.95 20.75 6.12
CA ASP A 11 10.15 20.09 5.57
C ASP A 11 10.60 18.88 6.41
N VAL A 12 10.58 19.00 7.74
CA VAL A 12 10.97 17.91 8.65
C VAL A 12 9.94 16.77 8.58
N MET A 13 8.65 17.09 8.56
CA MET A 13 7.58 16.09 8.49
C MET A 13 7.53 15.37 7.15
N THR A 14 7.80 16.05 6.04
CA THR A 14 7.93 15.42 4.71
C THR A 14 9.07 14.40 4.72
N LYS A 15 10.26 14.77 5.22
CA LYS A 15 11.39 13.84 5.33
C LYS A 15 11.09 12.66 6.26
N TYR A 16 10.37 12.90 7.34
CA TYR A 16 9.96 11.85 8.25
C TYR A 16 8.96 10.89 7.58
N ASN A 17 7.98 11.40 6.83
CA ASN A 17 7.06 10.58 6.05
C ASN A 17 7.78 9.76 4.96
N GLU A 18 8.76 10.33 4.26
CA GLU A 18 9.61 9.59 3.30
C GLU A 18 10.32 8.42 3.98
N ALA A 19 10.94 8.67 5.15
CA ALA A 19 11.59 7.62 5.93
C ALA A 19 10.62 6.53 6.41
N GLN A 20 9.38 6.91 6.74
CA GLN A 20 8.33 5.97 7.10
C GLN A 20 7.90 5.09 5.93
N VAL A 21 7.70 5.66 4.74
CA VAL A 21 7.38 4.89 3.52
C VAL A 21 8.50 3.90 3.20
N ASP A 22 9.76 4.33 3.28
CA ASP A 22 10.92 3.45 3.07
C ASP A 22 10.96 2.31 4.10
N PHE A 23 10.63 2.58 5.36
CA PHE A 23 10.57 1.56 6.41
C PHE A 23 9.44 0.55 6.17
N ARG A 24 8.27 1.01 5.69
CA ARG A 24 7.14 0.15 5.31
C ARG A 24 7.57 -0.84 4.24
N GLU A 25 8.22 -0.35 3.20
CA GLU A 25 8.59 -1.16 2.05
C GLU A 25 9.67 -2.20 2.41
N ARG A 26 10.67 -1.79 3.20
CA ARG A 26 11.65 -2.74 3.76
C ARG A 26 11.00 -3.82 4.63
N SER A 27 9.95 -3.48 5.37
CA SER A 27 9.24 -4.44 6.22
C SER A 27 8.39 -5.41 5.39
N LYS A 28 7.72 -4.91 4.35
CA LYS A 28 6.99 -5.71 3.37
C LYS A 28 7.90 -6.72 2.68
N GLY A 29 9.04 -6.29 2.13
CA GLY A 29 10.00 -7.20 1.49
C GLY A 29 10.56 -8.27 2.43
N ARG A 30 10.69 -7.99 3.73
CA ARG A 30 11.06 -9.00 4.73
C ARG A 30 9.96 -10.04 4.94
N ILE A 31 8.70 -9.60 5.04
CA ILE A 31 7.55 -10.51 5.16
C ILE A 31 7.49 -11.43 3.93
N GLN A 32 7.64 -10.87 2.73
CA GLN A 32 7.66 -11.66 1.49
C GLN A 32 8.72 -12.77 1.54
N ARG A 33 9.94 -12.41 1.93
CA ARG A 33 11.04 -13.39 2.03
C ARG A 33 10.76 -14.47 3.07
N GLN A 34 10.15 -14.13 4.19
CA GLN A 34 9.77 -15.12 5.21
C GLN A 34 8.65 -16.04 4.72
N LEU A 35 7.69 -15.53 3.94
CA LEU A 35 6.66 -16.36 3.30
C LEU A 35 7.28 -17.34 2.30
N GLU A 36 8.22 -16.91 1.47
CA GLU A 36 8.98 -17.78 0.55
C GLU A 36 9.72 -18.91 1.30
N ILE A 37 10.36 -18.60 2.44
CA ILE A 37 11.04 -19.61 3.28
C ILE A 37 10.07 -20.68 3.80
N THR A 38 8.83 -20.30 4.09
CA THR A 38 7.77 -21.24 4.51
C THR A 38 7.15 -22.02 3.35
N GLY A 39 7.61 -21.79 2.11
CA GLY A 39 7.10 -22.43 0.91
C GLY A 39 5.85 -21.76 0.34
N LYS A 40 5.46 -20.58 0.85
CA LYS A 40 4.33 -19.80 0.35
C LYS A 40 4.85 -18.71 -0.58
N ASN A 41 4.76 -18.97 -1.89
CA ASN A 41 5.02 -17.93 -2.88
C ASN A 41 3.85 -16.94 -2.86
N THR A 42 4.16 -15.66 -2.71
CA THR A 42 3.16 -14.58 -2.62
C THR A 42 3.62 -13.45 -3.51
N THR A 43 2.72 -13.03 -4.41
CA THR A 43 2.93 -11.86 -5.26
C THR A 43 2.91 -10.58 -4.44
N ASP A 44 3.42 -9.49 -5.01
CA ASP A 44 3.44 -8.19 -4.32
C ASP A 44 2.02 -7.70 -3.99
N GLU A 45 1.08 -7.94 -4.91
CA GLU A 45 -0.34 -7.62 -4.76
C GLU A 45 -1.03 -8.47 -3.69
N GLU A 46 -0.83 -9.79 -3.70
CA GLU A 46 -1.39 -10.67 -2.66
C GLU A 46 -0.84 -10.32 -1.28
N LEU A 47 0.44 -9.97 -1.18
CA LEU A 47 1.05 -9.55 0.07
C LEU A 47 0.43 -8.24 0.57
N GLU A 48 0.14 -7.30 -0.33
CA GLU A 48 -0.54 -6.06 0.03
C GLU A 48 -1.95 -6.32 0.59
N GLU A 49 -2.74 -7.19 -0.06
CA GLU A 49 -4.06 -7.59 0.44
C GLU A 49 -3.98 -8.28 1.81
N MET A 50 -2.95 -9.10 2.02
CA MET A 50 -2.71 -9.74 3.31
C MET A 50 -2.41 -8.73 4.42
N LEU A 51 -1.63 -7.69 4.13
CA LEU A 51 -1.34 -6.59 5.05
C LEU A 51 -2.60 -5.75 5.34
N GLU A 52 -3.39 -5.42 4.31
CA GLU A 52 -4.62 -4.63 4.45
C GLU A 52 -5.73 -5.38 5.20
N SER A 53 -5.73 -6.71 5.18
CA SER A 53 -6.76 -7.54 5.82
C SER A 53 -6.85 -7.35 7.34
N GLY A 54 -5.77 -6.89 7.98
CA GLY A 54 -5.67 -6.73 9.44
C GLY A 54 -5.78 -8.04 10.22
N ASN A 55 -5.78 -9.20 9.57
CA ASN A 55 -5.94 -10.51 10.19
C ASN A 55 -4.61 -11.28 10.18
N PRO A 56 -3.90 -11.40 11.32
CA PRO A 56 -2.62 -12.12 11.40
C PRO A 56 -2.68 -13.59 10.94
N SER A 57 -3.85 -14.21 11.04
CA SER A 57 -4.08 -15.61 10.63
C SER A 57 -3.93 -15.84 9.13
N ILE A 58 -3.97 -14.78 8.31
CA ILE A 58 -3.79 -14.90 6.86
C ILE A 58 -2.37 -15.34 6.50
N PHE A 59 -1.38 -14.98 7.34
CA PHE A 59 0.01 -15.37 7.16
C PHE A 59 0.26 -16.84 7.48
N THR A 60 -0.51 -17.44 8.40
CA THR A 60 -0.35 -18.85 8.82
C THR A 60 -1.09 -19.84 7.91
N SER A 61 -2.00 -19.34 7.07
CA SER A 61 -2.84 -20.17 6.21
C SER A 61 -2.02 -20.85 5.09
N GLY A 62 -2.03 -22.20 5.09
CA GLY A 62 -1.38 -23.03 4.08
C GLY A 62 0.07 -23.40 4.37
N ILE A 63 0.61 -23.04 5.54
CA ILE A 63 2.00 -23.33 5.92
C ILE A 63 2.07 -24.64 6.71
N MET A 64 3.00 -25.53 6.35
CA MET A 64 3.27 -26.76 7.11
C MET A 64 3.85 -26.44 8.49
N ASP A 65 3.39 -27.17 9.51
CA ASP A 65 3.90 -27.02 10.88
C ASP A 65 5.32 -27.58 10.99
N SER A 66 6.30 -26.67 10.96
CA SER A 66 7.72 -26.97 11.13
C SER A 66 8.36 -25.93 12.05
N GLN A 67 9.49 -26.26 12.68
CA GLN A 67 10.19 -25.32 13.55
C GLN A 67 10.70 -24.09 12.78
N ILE A 68 11.07 -24.27 11.51
CA ILE A 68 11.45 -23.18 10.60
C ILE A 68 10.24 -22.30 10.31
N SER A 69 9.08 -22.91 10.03
CA SER A 69 7.82 -22.21 9.79
C SER A 69 7.40 -21.36 10.99
N LYS A 70 7.52 -21.88 12.22
CA LYS A 70 7.19 -21.14 13.45
C LYS A 70 8.06 -19.90 13.63
N GLN A 71 9.35 -20.01 13.33
CA GLN A 71 10.28 -18.88 13.43
C GLN A 71 9.96 -17.81 12.38
N ALA A 72 9.75 -18.22 11.12
CA ALA A 72 9.38 -17.32 10.04
C ALA A 72 8.05 -16.60 10.34
N LEU A 73 7.05 -17.32 10.85
CA LEU A 73 5.77 -16.76 11.25
C LEU A 73 5.89 -15.74 12.39
N SER A 74 6.71 -16.02 13.41
CA SER A 74 6.96 -15.07 14.49
C SER A 74 7.61 -13.78 13.98
N GLU A 75 8.54 -13.88 13.02
CA GLU A 75 9.14 -12.71 12.38
C GLU A 75 8.11 -11.92 11.56
N ILE A 76 7.27 -12.61 10.79
CA ILE A 76 6.18 -12.01 10.01
C ILE A 76 5.23 -11.23 10.92
N GLU A 77 4.76 -11.84 12.01
CA GLU A 77 3.88 -11.17 12.97
C GLU A 77 4.53 -9.92 13.58
N GLY A 78 5.83 -10.00 13.92
CA GLY A 78 6.60 -8.87 14.43
C GLY A 78 6.70 -7.73 13.41
N ARG A 79 6.98 -8.04 12.14
CA ARG A 79 7.03 -7.04 11.06
C ARG A 79 5.67 -6.44 10.76
N HIS A 80 4.61 -7.24 10.74
CA HIS A 80 3.24 -6.78 10.55
C HIS A 80 2.84 -5.79 11.66
N LYS A 81 3.19 -6.09 12.92
CA LYS A 81 2.95 -5.17 14.04
C LYS A 81 3.70 -3.84 13.88
N ASP A 82 4.92 -3.87 13.35
CA ASP A 82 5.67 -2.65 13.07
C ASP A 82 5.02 -1.82 11.95
N ILE A 83 4.48 -2.46 10.91
CA ILE A 83 3.70 -1.79 9.85
C ILE A 83 2.44 -1.16 10.42
N VAL A 84 1.67 -1.86 11.25
CA VAL A 84 0.46 -1.31 11.88
C VAL A 84 0.78 -0.08 12.75
N ARG A 85 1.88 -0.12 13.50
CA ARG A 85 2.35 1.04 14.29
C ARG A 85 2.76 2.21 13.40
N LEU A 86 3.44 1.92 12.30
CA LEU A 86 3.81 2.93 11.32
C LEU A 86 2.57 3.63 10.74
N GLU A 87 1.54 2.87 10.36
CA GLU A 87 0.29 3.43 9.84
C GLU A 87 -0.42 4.34 10.85
N SER A 88 -0.39 3.99 12.14
CA SER A 88 -0.86 4.88 13.20
C SER A 88 -0.05 6.18 13.24
N SER A 89 1.28 6.09 13.16
CA SER A 89 2.14 7.27 13.15
C SER A 89 1.94 8.14 11.90
N ILE A 90 1.69 7.55 10.73
CA ILE A 90 1.36 8.29 9.50
C ILE A 90 0.03 9.02 9.65
N LYS A 91 -0.97 8.40 10.28
CA LYS A 91 -2.26 9.08 10.57
C LYS A 91 -2.07 10.28 11.49
N GLU A 92 -1.28 10.14 12.55
CA GLU A 92 -0.95 11.25 13.45
C GLU A 92 -0.21 12.39 12.72
N LEU A 93 0.70 12.06 11.80
CA LEU A 93 1.35 13.06 10.93
C LEU A 93 0.34 13.76 10.03
N HIS A 94 -0.61 13.02 9.45
CA HIS A 94 -1.65 13.59 8.61
C HIS A 94 -2.50 14.61 9.38
N ASP A 95 -2.92 14.26 10.59
CA ASP A 95 -3.71 15.15 11.45
C ASP A 95 -2.92 16.44 11.77
N MET A 96 -1.63 16.32 12.08
CA MET A 96 -0.75 17.49 12.27
C MET A 96 -0.62 18.36 11.00
N PHE A 97 -0.59 17.74 9.81
CA PHE A 97 -0.56 18.49 8.54
C PHE A 97 -1.86 19.25 8.31
N VAL A 98 -3.01 18.65 8.63
CA VAL A 98 -4.33 19.29 8.51
C VAL A 98 -4.43 20.48 9.48
N ASP A 99 -3.97 20.32 10.73
CA ASP A 99 -3.94 21.40 11.71
C ASP A 99 -3.06 22.58 11.26
N ILE A 100 -1.88 22.29 10.68
CA ILE A 100 -1.00 23.33 10.14
C ILE A 100 -1.61 24.00 8.92
N ALA A 101 -2.26 23.26 8.03
CA ALA A 101 -2.96 23.82 6.89
C ALA A 101 -4.05 24.81 7.36
N MET A 102 -4.85 24.44 8.36
CA MET A 102 -5.86 25.32 8.95
C MET A 102 -5.25 26.54 9.66
N LEU A 103 -4.15 26.38 10.41
CA LEU A 103 -3.46 27.49 11.07
C LEU A 103 -2.87 28.49 10.06
N VAL A 104 -2.33 28.01 8.94
CA VAL A 104 -1.81 28.84 7.85
C VAL A 104 -2.94 29.53 7.09
N GLU A 105 -4.06 28.84 6.84
CA GLU A 105 -5.26 29.44 6.23
C GLU A 105 -5.86 30.55 7.09
N ASN A 106 -5.94 30.35 8.41
CA ASN A 106 -6.38 31.41 9.33
C ASN A 106 -5.39 32.58 9.44
N GLN A 107 -4.09 32.37 9.22
CA GLN A 107 -3.09 33.45 9.10
C GLN A 107 -3.18 34.19 7.75
N ASN A 108 -3.75 33.59 6.70
CA ASN A 108 -3.89 34.19 5.38
C ASN A 108 -4.96 35.30 5.27
N ASN A 109 -5.63 35.67 6.37
CA ASN A 109 -6.38 36.94 6.44
C ASN A 109 -5.48 38.18 6.61
N MET A 110 -4.14 38.06 6.61
CA MET A 110 -3.29 39.25 6.69
C MET A 110 -2.05 39.35 5.79
N ASP A 111 -1.49 38.30 5.19
CA ASP A 111 -0.59 38.50 4.03
C ASP A 111 -0.23 37.19 3.32
N GLN A 112 -0.38 37.19 2.00
CA GLN A 112 0.23 36.26 1.03
C GLN A 112 -0.19 34.78 1.06
N SER A 113 -1.42 34.57 0.57
CA SER A 113 -1.81 33.36 -0.17
C SER A 113 -0.95 33.20 -1.42
N VAL A 114 -0.32 32.03 -1.63
CA VAL A 114 -0.37 31.22 -2.87
C VAL A 114 0.56 30.00 -2.77
N GLY A 115 0.02 28.78 -2.94
CA GLY A 115 0.77 27.63 -3.50
C GLY A 115 1.29 26.50 -2.59
N PHE A 116 0.94 26.42 -1.30
CA PHE A 116 1.54 25.41 -0.39
C PHE A 116 0.72 24.12 -0.17
N VAL A 117 -0.59 24.12 -0.43
CA VAL A 117 -1.46 22.97 -0.13
C VAL A 117 -1.65 22.04 -1.33
N GLU A 118 -1.55 22.55 -2.56
CA GLU A 118 -1.86 21.78 -3.77
C GLU A 118 -0.81 20.69 -4.07
N ARG A 119 0.46 20.87 -3.66
CA ARG A 119 1.50 19.85 -3.80
C ARG A 119 1.47 18.77 -2.71
N ALA A 120 1.15 19.13 -1.47
CA ALA A 120 1.02 18.16 -0.37
C ALA A 120 -0.19 17.22 -0.56
N VAL A 121 -1.27 17.73 -1.16
CA VAL A 121 -2.43 16.91 -1.57
C VAL A 121 -2.11 16.08 -2.84
N ALA A 122 -1.28 16.59 -3.76
CA ALA A 122 -0.91 15.83 -4.96
C ALA A 122 -0.05 14.58 -4.65
N ASP A 123 0.84 14.66 -3.65
CA ASP A 123 1.68 13.52 -3.25
C ASP A 123 0.90 12.47 -2.43
N THR A 124 -0.12 12.88 -1.65
CA THR A 124 -1.08 11.91 -1.05
C THR A 124 -2.03 11.31 -2.10
N LYS A 125 -2.39 12.07 -3.14
CA LYS A 125 -3.22 11.57 -4.26
C LYS A 125 -2.45 10.60 -5.18
N LYS A 126 -1.12 10.70 -5.26
CA LYS A 126 -0.27 9.71 -5.94
C LYS A 126 -0.27 8.35 -5.22
N ALA A 127 -0.35 8.34 -3.89
CA ALA A 127 -0.53 7.10 -3.13
C ALA A 127 -1.88 6.41 -3.45
N VAL A 128 -2.94 7.20 -3.70
CA VAL A 128 -4.25 6.66 -4.13
C VAL A 128 -4.28 6.26 -5.62
N LYS A 129 -3.48 6.92 -6.48
CA LYS A 129 -3.49 6.67 -7.93
C LYS A 129 -2.83 5.34 -8.31
N TYR A 130 -1.81 4.88 -7.56
CA TYR A 130 -1.20 3.56 -7.76
C TYR A 130 -2.21 2.42 -7.54
N GLN A 131 -3.12 2.57 -6.58
CA GLN A 131 -4.20 1.61 -6.35
C GLN A 131 -5.20 1.54 -7.52
N SER A 132 -5.36 2.62 -8.30
CA SER A 132 -6.28 2.66 -9.44
C SER A 132 -5.71 2.04 -10.72
N GLU A 133 -4.39 2.07 -10.90
CA GLU A 133 -3.73 1.48 -12.07
C GLU A 133 -3.62 -0.04 -11.96
N ALA A 134 -3.36 -0.57 -10.76
CA ALA A 134 -3.37 -2.02 -10.50
C ALA A 134 -4.77 -2.63 -10.74
N ARG A 135 -5.82 -2.00 -10.20
CA ARG A 135 -7.22 -2.44 -10.41
C ARG A 135 -7.63 -2.40 -11.89
N ARG A 136 -7.20 -1.38 -12.64
CA ARG A 136 -7.46 -1.30 -14.10
C ARG A 136 -6.74 -2.40 -14.87
N LYS A 137 -5.47 -2.70 -14.53
CA LYS A 137 -4.70 -3.77 -15.16
C LYS A 137 -5.29 -5.15 -14.87
N MET A 138 -5.77 -5.41 -13.65
CA MET A 138 -6.46 -6.67 -13.32
C MET A 138 -7.77 -6.86 -14.09
N LEU A 139 -8.61 -5.82 -14.20
CA LEU A 139 -9.85 -5.91 -14.99
C LEU A 139 -9.59 -6.16 -16.48
N ILE A 140 -8.55 -5.55 -17.04
CA ILE A 140 -8.15 -5.77 -18.44
C ILE A 140 -7.64 -7.22 -18.62
N LEU A 141 -6.80 -7.72 -17.70
CA LEU A 141 -6.32 -9.10 -17.75
C LEU A 141 -7.48 -10.11 -17.67
N ALA A 142 -8.44 -9.90 -16.75
CA ALA A 142 -9.61 -10.76 -16.59
C ALA A 142 -10.48 -10.79 -17.86
N LEU A 143 -10.71 -9.64 -18.51
CA LEU A 143 -11.44 -9.57 -19.78
C LEU A 143 -10.73 -10.34 -20.90
N VAL A 144 -9.41 -10.25 -21.01
CA VAL A 144 -8.62 -10.99 -22.01
C VAL A 144 -8.73 -12.50 -21.80
N VAL A 145 -8.65 -12.97 -20.55
CA VAL A 145 -8.78 -14.40 -20.22
C VAL A 145 -10.18 -14.92 -20.58
N VAL A 146 -11.24 -14.19 -20.25
CA VAL A 146 -12.62 -14.58 -20.61
C VAL A 146 -12.81 -14.64 -22.13
N LEU A 147 -12.23 -13.69 -22.86
CA LEU A 147 -12.33 -13.65 -24.32
C LEU A 147 -11.58 -14.82 -24.97
N LEU A 148 -10.40 -15.19 -24.47
CA LEU A 148 -9.66 -16.37 -24.91
C LEU A 148 -10.42 -17.67 -24.63
N LEU A 149 -11.00 -17.82 -23.43
CA LEU A 149 -11.82 -19.00 -23.09
C LEU A 149 -13.05 -19.11 -23.99
N GLY A 150 -13.69 -17.98 -24.32
CA GLY A 150 -14.81 -17.94 -25.27
C GLY A 150 -14.40 -18.41 -26.67
N ILE A 151 -13.25 -17.97 -27.18
CA ILE A 151 -12.73 -18.41 -28.48
C ILE A 151 -12.45 -19.92 -28.48
N VAL A 152 -11.82 -20.43 -27.43
CA VAL A 152 -11.52 -21.87 -27.30
C VAL A 152 -12.80 -22.69 -27.25
N ALA A 153 -13.80 -22.27 -26.46
CA ALA A 153 -15.09 -22.93 -26.38
C ALA A 153 -15.82 -22.96 -27.73
N LEU A 154 -15.72 -21.88 -28.51
CA LEU A 154 -16.34 -21.75 -29.82
C LEU A 154 -15.68 -22.66 -30.87
N ILE A 155 -14.35 -22.76 -30.86
CA ILE A 155 -13.60 -23.70 -31.72
C ILE A 155 -13.99 -25.15 -31.42
N ILE A 156 -14.05 -25.52 -30.13
CA ILE A 156 -14.43 -26.88 -29.71
C ILE A 156 -15.89 -27.15 -30.09
N GLY A 157 -16.79 -26.21 -29.84
CA GLY A 157 -18.22 -26.35 -30.17
C GLY A 157 -18.46 -26.54 -31.67
N LEU A 158 -17.77 -25.78 -32.53
CA LEU A 158 -17.86 -25.96 -33.98
C LEU A 158 -17.23 -27.27 -34.45
N SER A 159 -16.08 -27.66 -33.88
CA SER A 159 -15.40 -28.90 -34.25
C SER A 159 -16.18 -30.15 -33.86
N VAL A 160 -16.95 -30.11 -32.78
CA VAL A 160 -17.76 -31.24 -32.31
C VAL A 160 -19.16 -31.22 -32.93
N GLY A 161 -19.72 -30.05 -33.24
CA GLY A 161 -21.05 -29.92 -33.85
C GLY A 161 -21.10 -30.14 -35.36
N LEU A 162 -19.97 -30.10 -36.06
CA LEU A 162 -19.86 -30.35 -37.50
C LEU A 162 -19.45 -31.80 -37.85
N ASN A 163 -19.23 -32.65 -36.85
CA ASN A 163 -18.84 -34.06 -36.98
C ASN A 163 -19.97 -34.98 -36.50
#